data_AF-A0A5M9JEL9-F1
#
_entry.id   AF-A0A5M9JEL9-F1
#
_cell.length_a   1.000
_cell.length_b   1.000
_cell.length_c   1.000
_cell.angle_alpha   90.00
_cell.angle_beta   90.00
_cell.angle_gamma   90.00
#
_symmetry.space_group_name_H-M   'P 1'
#
loop_
_entity.id
_entity.type
_entity.pdbx_description
1 polymer ?
#
loop_
_entity_poly.entity_id
_entity_poly.type
_entity_poly.pdbx_seq_one_letter_code
_entity_poly.pdbx_strand_id
1 'polypeptide(L)'
;MAKLQPFIQHNKERVNKFMLDLCEVQDFYESLEMDNYVALSKKDLELSITLNEVYATHALLDKHTAELNKDENSHLAVILADLGPAPAQLPRKDNRAINLPLFSKWETAIDDLTAALDITQEEVYFMEAKSTFVQIMRSIPSNSAVARRPLRLERVADAAGQYRNDAVMVRKGIRAMELLSQLQELGVIDKSDQFSLLRDEVEQELQHLGSLKDGVILETQKLDQVFKTIRDHNSYLSKRGNQTQAAKAPSLGTIQIHAPGVGEKQGVIQKSNVPDNRRANIYFNFTSPLPGTFVISLHYKGRNRGLLELDLKLDDLLEMQKDNQEDLDLEYVQFNVPKVLNLLNKRFARKKAW
;
A
#
# COMPACT_ATOMS: atom_id res chain seq x y z
N MET A 1 -5.07 -20.39 -29.37
CA MET A 1 -5.62 -20.95 -28.11
C MET A 1 -4.98 -22.29 -27.75
N ALA A 2 -4.97 -23.33 -28.61
CA ALA A 2 -4.45 -24.66 -28.24
C ALA A 2 -2.95 -24.72 -27.83
N LYS A 3 -2.09 -23.85 -28.37
CA LYS A 3 -0.65 -23.82 -28.00
C LYS A 3 -0.37 -23.33 -26.56
N LEU A 4 -1.31 -22.60 -25.95
CA LEU A 4 -1.18 -22.08 -24.57
C LEU A 4 -1.83 -22.99 -23.53
N GLN A 5 -2.60 -24.00 -23.94
CA GLN A 5 -3.21 -24.96 -23.02
C GLN A 5 -2.23 -25.61 -22.05
N PRO A 6 -1.04 -26.10 -22.46
CA PRO A 6 -0.11 -26.72 -21.51
C PRO A 6 0.41 -25.73 -20.45
N PHE A 7 0.61 -24.46 -20.82
CA PHE A 7 0.98 -23.40 -19.88
C PHE A 7 -0.14 -23.09 -18.88
N ILE A 8 -1.39 -23.01 -19.36
CA ILE A 8 -2.56 -22.78 -18.50
C ILE A 8 -2.77 -23.98 -17.57
N GLN A 9 -2.65 -25.21 -18.07
CA GLN A 9 -2.83 -26.42 -17.28
C GLN A 9 -1.76 -26.53 -16.17
N HIS A 10 -0.50 -26.19 -16.49
CA HIS A 10 0.60 -26.21 -15.52
C HIS A 10 0.45 -25.15 -14.43
N ASN A 11 -0.05 -23.96 -14.75
CA ASN A 11 -0.23 -22.87 -13.78
C ASN A 11 -1.58 -22.91 -13.06
N LYS A 12 -2.54 -23.74 -13.49
CA LYS A 12 -3.88 -23.83 -12.92
C LYS A 12 -3.86 -24.12 -11.42
N GLU A 13 -3.02 -25.04 -10.98
CA GLU A 13 -2.89 -25.37 -9.55
C GLU A 13 -2.31 -24.21 -8.75
N ARG A 14 -1.31 -23.51 -9.30
CA ARG A 14 -0.70 -22.33 -8.65
C ARG A 14 -1.68 -21.18 -8.52
N VAL A 15 -2.46 -20.90 -9.57
CA VAL A 15 -3.48 -19.86 -9.57
C VAL A 15 -4.63 -20.23 -8.63
N ASN A 16 -5.10 -21.47 -8.64
CA ASN A 16 -6.14 -21.92 -7.73
C ASN A 16 -5.69 -21.83 -6.27
N LYS A 17 -4.45 -22.23 -5.97
CA LYS A 17 -3.89 -22.07 -4.63
C LYS A 17 -3.85 -20.60 -4.22
N PHE A 18 -3.32 -19.72 -5.08
CA PHE A 18 -3.30 -18.28 -4.81
C PHE A 18 -4.70 -17.70 -4.56
N MET A 19 -5.71 -18.09 -5.34
CA MET A 19 -7.07 -17.60 -5.15
C MET A 19 -7.73 -18.14 -3.88
N LEU A 20 -7.38 -19.36 -3.44
CA LEU A 20 -7.81 -19.91 -2.15
C LEU A 20 -7.12 -19.20 -0.99
N ASP A 21 -5.81 -18.98 -1.09
CA ASP A 21 -5.02 -18.26 -0.09
C ASP A 21 -5.52 -16.81 0.07
N LEU A 22 -6.03 -16.17 -0.99
CA LEU A 22 -6.67 -14.84 -0.90
C LEU A 22 -7.99 -14.83 -0.12
N CYS A 23 -8.67 -15.96 -0.02
CA CYS A 23 -9.89 -16.11 0.78
C CYS A 23 -9.59 -16.42 2.25
N GLU A 24 -8.35 -16.81 2.59
CA GLU A 24 -7.88 -16.95 3.98
C GLU A 24 -7.54 -15.58 4.57
N VAL A 25 -8.57 -14.75 4.72
CA VAL A 25 -8.52 -13.50 5.47
C VAL A 25 -9.02 -13.70 6.89
N GLN A 26 -8.44 -12.96 7.85
CA GLN A 26 -8.92 -12.95 9.23
C GLN A 26 -10.38 -12.50 9.30
N ASP A 27 -11.09 -12.93 10.34
CA ASP A 27 -12.48 -12.56 10.51
C ASP A 27 -12.60 -11.03 10.66
N PHE A 28 -13.68 -10.48 10.10
CA PHE A 28 -13.97 -9.05 10.15
C PHE A 28 -13.92 -8.54 11.59
N TYR A 29 -14.47 -9.31 12.54
CA TYR A 29 -14.52 -8.94 13.95
C TYR A 29 -13.14 -8.89 14.63
N GLU A 30 -12.20 -9.77 14.28
CA GLU A 30 -10.82 -9.73 14.82
C GLU A 30 -10.09 -8.45 14.41
N SER A 31 -10.31 -7.99 13.17
CA SER A 31 -9.78 -6.70 12.70
C SER A 31 -10.53 -5.49 13.28
N LEU A 32 -11.85 -5.63 13.47
CA LEU A 32 -12.74 -4.58 13.97
C LEU A 32 -12.50 -4.30 15.45
N GLU A 33 -12.08 -5.28 16.26
CA GLU A 33 -11.76 -5.06 17.68
C GLU A 33 -10.75 -3.92 17.85
N MET A 34 -9.66 -3.94 17.07
CA MET A 34 -8.62 -2.90 17.09
C MET A 34 -9.17 -1.52 16.69
N ASP A 35 -10.05 -1.48 15.69
CA ASP A 35 -10.68 -0.25 15.20
C ASP A 35 -11.78 0.28 16.15
N ASN A 36 -12.51 -0.62 16.83
CA ASN A 36 -13.50 -0.29 17.86
C ASN A 36 -12.82 0.33 19.08
N TYR A 37 -11.66 -0.17 19.52
CA TYR A 37 -10.87 0.48 20.58
C TYR A 37 -10.46 1.91 20.21
N VAL A 38 -10.11 2.15 18.93
CA VAL A 38 -9.77 3.49 18.44
C VAL A 38 -11.01 4.37 18.36
N ALA A 39 -12.15 3.86 17.90
CA ALA A 39 -13.41 4.59 17.83
C ALA A 39 -13.94 4.99 19.22
N LEU A 40 -13.91 4.07 20.19
CA LEU A 40 -14.28 4.30 21.59
C LEU A 40 -13.36 5.31 22.30
N SER A 41 -12.11 5.47 21.82
CA SER A 41 -11.14 6.41 22.38
C SER A 41 -11.26 7.84 21.84
N LYS A 42 -11.92 8.03 20.69
CA LYS A 42 -12.05 9.34 20.03
C LYS A 42 -13.28 10.07 20.56
N LYS A 43 -13.06 10.95 21.52
CA LYS A 43 -14.11 11.80 22.14
C LYS A 43 -14.75 12.81 21.18
N ASP A 44 -14.17 13.04 20.00
CA ASP A 44 -14.61 14.06 19.05
C ASP A 44 -14.71 13.48 17.63
N LEU A 45 -15.84 12.81 17.34
CA LEU A 45 -16.15 12.34 15.98
C LEU A 45 -16.69 13.51 15.16
N GLU A 46 -16.01 13.88 14.09
CA GLU A 46 -16.45 14.91 13.16
C GLU A 46 -16.53 14.36 11.72
N LEU A 47 -17.60 14.73 11.01
CA LEU A 47 -17.80 14.41 9.60
C LEU A 47 -17.77 15.68 8.75
N SER A 48 -16.82 15.77 7.83
CA SER A 48 -16.82 16.81 6.81
C SER A 48 -17.80 16.43 5.70
N ILE A 49 -18.93 17.12 5.60
CA ILE A 49 -20.03 16.83 4.67
C ILE A 49 -20.64 18.13 4.13
N THR A 50 -21.16 18.13 2.91
CA THR A 50 -21.88 19.27 2.33
C THR A 50 -23.36 19.28 2.70
N LEU A 51 -23.98 20.47 2.71
CA LEU A 51 -25.41 20.60 3.01
C LEU A 51 -26.30 19.76 2.09
N ASN A 52 -25.97 19.69 0.79
CA ASN A 52 -26.73 18.88 -0.16
C ASN A 52 -26.54 17.38 0.06
N GLU A 53 -25.38 16.92 0.52
CA GLU A 53 -25.17 15.52 0.90
C GLU A 53 -26.00 15.17 2.13
N VAL A 54 -26.06 16.06 3.14
CA VAL A 54 -26.95 15.89 4.30
C VAL A 54 -28.41 15.80 3.87
N TYR A 55 -28.88 16.74 3.03
CA TYR A 55 -30.28 16.75 2.58
C TYR A 55 -30.63 15.57 1.66
N ALA A 56 -29.70 15.15 0.80
CA ALA A 56 -29.89 13.99 -0.06
C ALA A 56 -29.97 12.70 0.77
N THR A 57 -29.09 12.53 1.75
CA THR A 57 -29.13 11.39 2.68
C THR A 57 -30.44 11.39 3.47
N HIS A 58 -30.86 12.53 4.00
CA HIS A 58 -32.15 12.63 4.71
C HIS A 58 -33.33 12.27 3.79
N ALA A 59 -33.37 12.77 2.56
CA ALA A 59 -34.43 12.46 1.61
C ALA A 59 -34.49 10.96 1.24
N LEU A 60 -33.33 10.29 1.17
CA LEU A 60 -33.27 8.85 0.93
C LEU A 60 -33.76 8.05 2.13
N LEU A 61 -33.38 8.46 3.34
CA LEU A 61 -33.85 7.83 4.59
C LEU A 61 -35.37 7.97 4.71
N ASP A 62 -35.91 9.18 4.51
CA ASP A 62 -37.34 9.46 4.57
C ASP A 62 -38.14 8.60 3.55
N LYS A 63 -37.64 8.52 2.31
CA LYS A 63 -38.25 7.71 1.25
C LYS A 63 -38.31 6.22 1.58
N HIS A 64 -37.28 5.68 2.23
CA HIS A 64 -37.15 4.25 2.54
C HIS A 64 -37.45 3.91 4.01
N THR A 65 -38.09 4.83 4.74
CA THR A 65 -38.39 4.68 6.17
C THR A 65 -39.12 3.36 6.47
N ALA A 66 -40.10 2.98 5.65
CA ALA A 66 -40.90 1.78 5.86
C ALA A 66 -40.11 0.46 5.68
N GLU A 67 -39.01 0.47 4.92
CA GLU A 67 -38.15 -0.70 4.71
C GLU A 67 -37.03 -0.78 5.75
N LEU A 68 -36.51 0.39 6.17
CA LEU A 68 -35.41 0.52 7.12
C LEU A 68 -35.87 0.34 8.57
N ASN A 69 -37.06 0.85 8.91
CA ASN A 69 -37.62 0.77 10.27
C ASN A 69 -38.60 -0.40 10.37
N LYS A 70 -38.11 -1.55 10.83
CA LYS A 70 -38.96 -2.72 11.13
C LYS A 70 -39.80 -2.53 12.40
N ASP A 71 -39.38 -1.62 13.28
CA ASP A 71 -40.03 -1.27 14.53
C ASP A 71 -40.22 0.26 14.60
N GLU A 72 -41.42 0.69 14.97
CA GLU A 72 -41.79 2.10 15.13
C GLU A 72 -40.99 2.78 16.24
N ASN A 73 -40.46 2.02 17.21
CA ASN A 73 -39.62 2.52 18.29
C ASN A 73 -38.11 2.46 18.00
N SER A 74 -37.71 2.12 16.77
CA SER A 74 -36.29 2.13 16.42
C SER A 74 -35.68 3.53 16.55
N HIS A 75 -34.40 3.60 16.92
CA HIS A 75 -33.67 4.85 17.06
C HIS A 75 -33.79 5.74 15.80
N LEU A 76 -33.68 5.14 14.62
CA LEU A 76 -33.82 5.86 13.36
C LEU A 76 -35.22 6.46 13.18
N ALA A 77 -36.29 5.73 13.53
CA ALA A 77 -37.66 6.24 13.46
C ALA A 77 -37.86 7.47 14.36
N VAL A 78 -37.33 7.41 15.60
CA VAL A 78 -37.39 8.54 16.54
C VAL A 78 -36.66 9.77 16.00
N ILE A 79 -35.45 9.60 15.43
CA ILE A 79 -34.72 10.73 14.83
C ILE A 79 -35.46 11.31 13.63
N LEU A 80 -35.95 10.47 12.71
CA LEU A 80 -36.64 10.96 11.52
C LEU A 80 -37.94 11.70 11.88
N ALA A 81 -38.66 11.22 12.90
CA ALA A 81 -39.83 11.91 13.43
C ALA A 81 -39.48 13.28 14.02
N ASP A 82 -38.38 13.38 14.77
CA ASP A 82 -37.89 14.65 15.34
C ASP A 82 -37.40 15.62 14.23
N LEU A 83 -36.78 15.09 13.17
CA LEU A 83 -36.14 15.87 12.10
C LEU A 83 -37.14 16.41 11.07
N GLY A 84 -38.27 15.74 10.89
CA GLY A 84 -39.32 16.13 9.96
C GLY A 84 -38.95 15.87 8.49
N PRO A 85 -39.66 16.50 7.52
CA PRO A 85 -39.44 16.24 6.10
C PRO A 85 -38.09 16.76 5.60
N ALA A 86 -37.49 16.04 4.67
CA ALA A 86 -36.20 16.41 4.11
C ALA A 86 -36.23 17.75 3.33
N PRO A 87 -35.32 18.69 3.60
CA PRO A 87 -35.21 19.94 2.84
C PRO A 87 -34.85 19.72 1.36
N ALA A 88 -35.26 20.65 0.50
CA ALA A 88 -34.84 20.65 -0.91
C ALA A 88 -33.34 20.99 -1.05
N GLN A 89 -32.71 20.44 -2.09
CA GLN A 89 -31.31 20.71 -2.38
C GLN A 89 -31.08 22.20 -2.70
N LEU A 90 -29.97 22.72 -2.18
CA LEU A 90 -29.56 24.11 -2.37
C LEU A 90 -28.84 24.29 -3.73
N PRO A 91 -28.93 25.50 -4.32
CA PRO A 91 -28.09 25.89 -5.44
C PRO A 91 -26.60 25.76 -5.10
N ARG A 92 -25.77 25.52 -6.12
CA ARG A 92 -24.30 25.32 -5.94
C ARG A 92 -23.60 26.43 -5.17
N LYS A 93 -24.12 27.66 -5.20
CA LYS A 93 -23.55 28.82 -4.49
C LYS A 93 -23.72 28.72 -2.97
N ASP A 94 -24.77 28.03 -2.53
CA ASP A 94 -25.16 27.92 -1.13
C ASP A 94 -24.83 26.54 -0.54
N ASN A 95 -24.50 25.56 -1.40
CA ASN A 95 -24.02 24.24 -0.97
C ASN A 95 -22.58 24.32 -0.42
N ARG A 96 -22.45 24.57 0.88
CA ARG A 96 -21.16 24.66 1.58
C ARG A 96 -20.83 23.35 2.29
N ALA A 97 -19.53 23.07 2.41
CA ALA A 97 -19.03 22.02 3.30
C ALA A 97 -19.09 22.51 4.75
N ILE A 98 -19.57 21.65 5.64
CA ILE A 98 -19.61 21.86 7.08
C ILE A 98 -18.86 20.70 7.75
N ASN A 99 -18.27 20.98 8.91
CA ASN A 99 -17.79 19.95 9.81
C ASN A 99 -18.92 19.68 10.80
N LEU A 100 -19.51 18.50 10.70
CA LEU A 100 -20.61 18.07 11.54
C LEU A 100 -20.04 17.26 12.72
N PRO A 101 -20.04 17.80 13.95
CA PRO A 101 -19.76 17.00 15.12
C PRO A 101 -20.86 15.95 15.29
N LEU A 102 -20.46 14.70 15.43
CA LEU A 102 -21.34 13.56 15.59
C LEU A 102 -21.41 13.21 17.07
N PHE A 103 -22.63 13.09 17.58
CA PHE A 103 -22.91 12.56 18.91
C PHE A 103 -24.15 11.67 18.81
N SER A 104 -24.26 10.66 19.68
CA SER A 104 -25.47 9.85 19.73
C SER A 104 -26.42 10.40 20.79
N LYS A 105 -27.72 10.54 20.45
CA LYS A 105 -28.76 10.90 21.43
C LYS A 105 -28.92 9.84 22.52
N TRP A 106 -28.55 8.59 22.20
CA TRP A 106 -28.53 7.45 23.11
C TRP A 106 -27.10 7.05 23.45
N GLU A 107 -26.15 7.98 23.39
CA GLU A 107 -24.81 7.77 23.92
C GLU A 107 -24.92 7.58 25.43
N THR A 108 -25.12 6.33 25.81
CA THR A 108 -24.94 5.88 27.18
C THR A 108 -23.44 5.77 27.43
N ALA A 109 -23.02 6.02 28.67
CA ALA A 109 -21.62 5.88 29.05
C ALA A 109 -21.11 4.48 28.60
N ILE A 110 -19.82 4.40 28.24
CA ILE A 110 -19.14 3.23 27.65
C ILE A 110 -19.52 1.89 28.31
N ASP A 111 -19.92 1.90 29.59
CA ASP A 111 -20.45 0.74 30.32
C ASP A 111 -21.66 0.05 29.66
N ASP A 112 -22.57 0.78 28.97
CA ASP A 112 -23.81 0.23 28.40
C ASP A 112 -23.66 -0.33 26.97
N LEU A 113 -22.54 -0.06 26.28
CA LEU A 113 -22.27 -0.63 24.95
C LEU A 113 -22.02 -2.14 25.00
N THR A 114 -21.64 -2.64 26.17
CA THR A 114 -21.47 -4.07 26.47
C THR A 114 -22.79 -4.83 26.29
N ALA A 115 -23.90 -4.26 26.75
CA ALA A 115 -25.22 -4.86 26.69
C ALA A 115 -25.83 -4.92 25.28
N ALA A 116 -25.40 -4.06 24.34
CA ALA A 116 -25.95 -4.01 22.99
C ALA A 116 -25.32 -5.01 22.00
N LEU A 117 -24.17 -5.59 22.34
CA LEU A 117 -23.38 -6.46 21.47
C LEU A 117 -23.37 -7.93 21.91
N ASP A 118 -24.25 -8.33 22.85
CA ASP A 118 -24.17 -9.60 23.58
C ASP A 118 -22.78 -9.82 24.24
N ILE A 119 -22.01 -8.74 24.45
CA ILE A 119 -20.68 -8.82 25.08
C ILE A 119 -20.89 -8.80 26.58
N THR A 120 -20.55 -9.90 27.23
CA THR A 120 -20.69 -9.99 28.69
C THR A 120 -19.69 -9.05 29.39
N GLN A 121 -20.03 -8.57 30.58
CA GLN A 121 -19.10 -7.81 31.41
C GLN A 121 -17.80 -8.59 31.68
N GLU A 122 -17.92 -9.92 31.75
CA GLU A 122 -16.81 -10.87 31.83
C GLU A 122 -15.86 -10.75 30.63
N GLU A 123 -16.39 -10.74 29.40
CA GLU A 123 -15.62 -10.59 28.17
C GLU A 123 -14.92 -9.22 28.09
N VAL A 124 -15.59 -8.14 28.50
CA VAL A 124 -14.97 -6.81 28.51
C VAL A 124 -13.79 -6.75 29.46
N TYR A 125 -13.96 -7.22 30.70
CA TYR A 125 -12.85 -7.25 31.65
C TYR A 125 -11.74 -8.19 31.19
N PHE A 126 -12.09 -9.29 30.54
CA PHE A 126 -11.11 -10.23 30.01
C PHE A 126 -10.25 -9.58 28.92
N MET A 127 -10.89 -8.86 28.00
CA MET A 127 -10.23 -8.14 26.91
C MET A 127 -9.42 -6.92 27.41
N GLU A 128 -9.95 -6.20 28.40
CA GLU A 128 -9.21 -5.11 29.06
C GLU A 128 -7.96 -5.65 29.78
N ALA A 129 -8.08 -6.80 30.47
CA ALA A 129 -6.95 -7.45 31.13
C ALA A 129 -5.90 -7.90 30.11
N LYS A 130 -6.32 -8.61 29.04
CA LYS A 130 -5.43 -9.07 27.97
C LYS A 130 -4.65 -7.91 27.36
N SER A 131 -5.33 -6.85 26.94
CA SER A 131 -4.70 -5.67 26.32
C SER A 131 -3.76 -4.94 27.28
N THR A 132 -4.13 -4.79 28.54
CA THR A 132 -3.30 -4.13 29.57
C THR A 132 -2.02 -4.93 29.83
N PHE A 133 -2.11 -6.26 29.97
CA PHE A 133 -0.94 -7.11 30.15
C PHE A 133 0.00 -7.10 28.94
N VAL A 134 -0.54 -7.13 27.72
CA VAL A 134 0.27 -7.02 26.49
C VAL A 134 1.01 -5.68 26.44
N GLN A 135 0.35 -4.57 26.78
CA GLN A 135 0.97 -3.25 26.80
C GLN A 135 2.09 -3.14 27.86
N ILE A 136 1.85 -3.68 29.06
CA ILE A 136 2.87 -3.77 30.12
C ILE A 136 4.06 -4.58 29.62
N MET A 137 3.82 -5.77 29.08
CA MET A 137 4.86 -6.68 28.60
C MET A 137 5.70 -6.08 27.47
N ARG A 138 5.10 -5.29 26.58
CA ARG A 138 5.81 -4.55 25.52
C ARG A 138 6.68 -3.41 26.05
N SER A 139 6.35 -2.89 27.24
CA SER A 139 7.06 -1.78 27.87
C SER A 139 8.19 -2.24 28.79
N ILE A 140 8.15 -3.50 29.25
CA ILE A 140 9.19 -4.11 30.08
C ILE A 140 10.35 -4.61 29.19
N PRO A 141 11.62 -4.38 29.57
CA PRO A 141 12.77 -4.94 28.87
C PRO A 141 12.70 -6.47 28.82
N SER A 142 12.93 -7.05 27.63
CA SER A 142 12.87 -8.49 27.38
C SER A 142 13.82 -9.35 28.22
N ASN A 143 14.88 -8.75 28.80
CA ASN A 143 15.81 -9.43 29.71
C ASN A 143 15.36 -9.45 31.18
N SER A 144 14.20 -8.87 31.50
CA SER A 144 13.65 -8.87 32.85
C SER A 144 13.29 -10.29 33.29
N ALA A 145 13.55 -10.62 34.56
CA ALA A 145 13.13 -11.89 35.16
C ALA A 145 11.60 -12.09 35.11
N VAL A 146 10.85 -10.99 34.97
CA VAL A 146 9.38 -10.94 34.90
C VAL A 146 8.86 -11.30 33.50
N ALA A 147 9.70 -11.17 32.46
CA ALA A 147 9.36 -11.52 31.09
C ALA A 147 9.64 -12.99 30.73
N ARG A 148 10.10 -13.80 31.69
CA ARG A 148 10.38 -15.22 31.49
C ARG A 148 9.09 -16.02 31.45
N ARG A 149 9.03 -16.97 30.52
CA ARG A 149 7.92 -17.92 30.39
C ARG A 149 8.07 -19.10 31.36
N PRO A 150 6.97 -19.68 31.88
CA PRO A 150 5.58 -19.22 31.72
C PRO A 150 5.35 -17.88 32.43
N LEU A 151 4.60 -16.97 31.79
CA LEU A 151 4.33 -15.65 32.35
C LEU A 151 3.57 -15.76 33.68
N ARG A 152 3.99 -14.96 34.66
CA ARG A 152 3.32 -14.84 35.96
C ARG A 152 2.63 -13.48 36.05
N LEU A 153 1.35 -13.45 35.70
CA LEU A 153 0.58 -12.20 35.56
C LEU A 153 0.64 -11.31 36.81
N GLU A 154 0.55 -11.88 38.02
CA GLU A 154 0.68 -11.09 39.26
C GLU A 154 2.04 -10.38 39.36
N ARG A 155 3.14 -11.09 39.05
CA ARG A 155 4.48 -10.49 39.09
C ARG A 155 4.67 -9.42 38.02
N VAL A 156 4.02 -9.60 36.87
CA VAL A 156 4.02 -8.62 35.77
C VAL A 156 3.32 -7.34 36.22
N ALA A 157 2.13 -7.46 36.80
CA ALA A 157 1.36 -6.33 37.29
C ALA A 157 2.03 -5.63 38.48
N ASP A 158 2.58 -6.38 39.45
CA ASP A 158 3.35 -5.84 40.57
C ASP A 158 4.60 -5.08 40.09
N ALA A 159 5.34 -5.65 39.14
CA ALA A 159 6.53 -5.00 38.59
C ALA A 159 6.18 -3.71 37.84
N ALA A 160 5.05 -3.68 37.14
CA ALA A 160 4.54 -2.47 36.49
C ALA A 160 4.07 -1.42 37.51
N GLY A 161 3.39 -1.84 38.58
CA GLY A 161 2.91 -0.97 39.66
C GLY A 161 4.05 -0.33 40.46
N GLN A 162 5.22 -0.97 40.52
CA GLN A 162 6.40 -0.45 41.21
C GLN A 162 7.37 0.30 40.28
N TYR A 163 6.99 0.52 39.01
CA TYR A 163 7.85 1.13 38.01
C TYR A 163 8.01 2.64 38.23
N ARG A 164 8.98 3.04 39.05
CA ARG A 164 9.15 4.42 39.56
C ARG A 164 9.30 5.51 38.51
N ASN A 165 9.75 5.16 37.30
CA ASN A 165 10.06 6.15 36.25
C ASN A 165 8.89 6.42 35.28
N ASP A 166 7.76 5.72 35.38
CA ASP A 166 6.63 5.92 34.48
C ASP A 166 5.28 5.82 35.20
N ALA A 167 4.65 6.97 35.43
CA ALA A 167 3.35 7.05 36.09
C ALA A 167 2.21 6.38 35.29
N VAL A 168 2.34 6.28 33.96
CA VAL A 168 1.38 5.56 33.12
C VAL A 168 1.52 4.06 33.36
N MET A 169 2.75 3.56 33.42
CA MET A 169 3.06 2.15 33.70
C MET A 169 2.55 1.73 35.10
N VAL A 170 2.74 2.59 36.11
CA VAL A 170 2.24 2.34 37.47
C VAL A 170 0.72 2.20 37.48
N ARG A 171 0.00 3.11 36.82
CA ARG A 171 -1.46 3.04 36.70
C ARG A 171 -1.92 1.75 35.99
N LYS A 172 -1.21 1.35 34.93
CA LYS A 172 -1.49 0.09 34.23
C LYS A 172 -1.26 -1.12 35.12
N GLY A 173 -0.20 -1.13 35.92
CA GLY A 173 0.05 -2.20 36.89
C GLY A 173 -1.04 -2.33 37.95
N ILE A 174 -1.49 -1.20 38.52
CA ILE A 174 -2.59 -1.17 39.49
C ILE A 174 -3.89 -1.67 38.85
N ARG A 175 -4.23 -1.17 37.65
CA ARG A 175 -5.43 -1.59 36.93
C ARG A 175 -5.38 -3.08 36.55
N ALA A 176 -4.23 -3.60 36.15
CA ALA A 176 -4.05 -5.02 35.85
C ALA A 176 -4.30 -5.91 37.07
N MET A 177 -3.88 -5.50 38.27
CA MET A 177 -4.18 -6.22 39.52
C MET A 177 -5.67 -6.18 39.88
N GLU A 178 -6.32 -5.04 39.65
CA GLU A 178 -7.76 -4.88 39.86
C GLU A 178 -8.56 -5.79 38.91
N LEU A 179 -8.21 -5.82 37.62
CA LEU A 179 -8.85 -6.67 36.62
C LEU A 179 -8.68 -8.16 36.90
N LEU A 180 -7.49 -8.59 37.36
CA LEU A 180 -7.30 -9.98 37.81
C LEU A 180 -8.23 -10.34 38.97
N SER A 181 -8.45 -9.40 39.89
CA SER A 181 -9.32 -9.62 41.05
C SER A 181 -10.79 -9.68 40.62
N GLN A 182 -11.23 -8.77 39.75
CA GLN A 182 -12.60 -8.73 39.21
C GLN A 182 -12.95 -9.98 38.39
N LEU A 183 -12.04 -10.41 37.51
CA LEU A 183 -12.22 -11.63 36.72
C LEU A 183 -12.23 -12.91 37.58
N GLN A 184 -11.49 -12.90 38.69
CA GLN A 184 -11.50 -14.00 39.64
C GLN A 184 -12.81 -14.05 40.45
N GLU A 185 -13.35 -12.89 40.85
CA GLU A 185 -14.66 -12.79 41.52
C GLU A 185 -15.80 -13.25 40.61
N LEU A 186 -15.71 -12.97 39.31
CA LEU A 186 -16.65 -13.45 38.30
C LEU A 186 -16.47 -14.93 37.94
N GLY A 187 -15.38 -15.58 38.38
CA GLY A 187 -15.11 -16.99 38.11
C GLY A 187 -14.59 -17.30 36.70
N VAL A 188 -14.20 -16.27 35.93
CA VAL A 188 -13.68 -16.41 34.56
C VAL A 188 -12.24 -16.95 34.55
N ILE A 189 -11.46 -16.55 35.56
CA ILE A 189 -10.07 -16.98 35.73
C ILE A 189 -9.85 -17.47 37.16
N ASP A 190 -8.94 -18.42 37.34
CA ASP A 190 -8.59 -18.95 38.66
C ASP A 190 -7.16 -18.56 39.02
N LYS A 191 -6.92 -18.33 40.31
CA LYS A 191 -5.57 -18.15 40.85
C LYS A 191 -4.88 -19.50 41.07
N SER A 192 -5.64 -20.57 41.27
CA SER A 192 -5.14 -21.92 41.52
C SER A 192 -4.34 -22.48 40.33
N ASP A 193 -4.73 -22.11 39.10
CA ASP A 193 -4.08 -22.50 37.85
C ASP A 193 -3.08 -21.44 37.33
N GLN A 194 -2.81 -20.41 38.13
CA GLN A 194 -1.98 -19.24 37.78
C GLN A 194 -2.53 -18.42 36.60
N PHE A 195 -3.86 -18.29 36.52
CA PHE A 195 -4.57 -17.55 35.48
C PHE A 195 -4.27 -18.09 34.08
N SER A 196 -4.29 -19.42 33.94
CA SER A 196 -3.77 -20.11 32.74
C SER A 196 -4.39 -19.62 31.44
N LEU A 197 -5.72 -19.44 31.42
CA LEU A 197 -6.49 -18.99 30.27
C LEU A 197 -6.08 -17.59 29.81
N LEU A 198 -6.02 -16.60 30.71
CA LEU A 198 -5.56 -15.25 30.37
C LEU A 198 -4.07 -15.21 30.02
N ARG A 199 -3.25 -16.01 30.70
CA ARG A 199 -1.81 -16.10 30.43
C ARG A 199 -1.54 -16.59 29.02
N ASP A 200 -2.21 -17.66 28.61
CA ASP A 200 -1.98 -18.29 27.32
C ASP A 200 -2.43 -17.36 26.17
N GLU A 201 -3.56 -16.66 26.34
CA GLU A 201 -4.01 -15.60 25.41
C GLU A 201 -3.00 -14.45 25.29
N VAL A 202 -2.47 -13.94 26.41
CA VAL A 202 -1.43 -12.90 26.41
C VAL A 202 -0.14 -13.39 25.74
N GLU A 203 0.26 -14.64 25.97
CA GLU A 203 1.46 -15.22 25.35
C GLU A 203 1.30 -15.40 23.82
N GLN A 204 0.12 -15.82 23.36
CA GLN A 204 -0.21 -15.94 21.94
C GLN A 204 -0.20 -14.58 21.24
N GLU A 205 -0.84 -13.58 21.84
CA GLU A 205 -0.87 -12.20 21.32
C GLU A 205 0.56 -11.61 21.20
N LEU A 206 1.40 -11.81 22.22
CA LEU A 206 2.80 -11.38 22.17
C LEU A 206 3.61 -12.09 21.08
N GLN A 207 3.33 -13.37 20.82
CA GLN A 207 3.97 -14.10 19.74
C GLN A 207 3.52 -13.60 18.37
N HIS A 208 2.22 -13.35 18.20
CA HIS A 208 1.66 -12.78 16.99
C HIS A 208 2.27 -11.40 16.68
N LEU A 209 2.28 -10.49 17.65
CA LEU A 209 2.92 -9.17 17.52
C LEU A 209 4.43 -9.26 17.21
N GLY A 210 5.12 -10.27 17.75
CA GLY A 210 6.50 -10.57 17.41
C GLY A 210 6.67 -10.88 15.92
N SER A 211 5.85 -11.79 15.39
CA SER A 211 5.88 -12.14 13.95
C SER A 211 5.53 -10.96 13.03
N LEU A 212 4.56 -10.12 13.42
CA LEU A 212 4.20 -8.91 12.68
C LEU A 212 5.36 -7.91 12.67
N LYS A 213 6.02 -7.69 13.81
CA LYS A 213 7.21 -6.83 13.90
C LYS A 213 8.31 -7.30 12.94
N ASP A 214 8.59 -8.60 12.91
CA ASP A 214 9.61 -9.15 12.01
C ASP A 214 9.23 -8.96 10.53
N GLY A 215 7.94 -9.12 10.20
CA GLY A 215 7.40 -8.81 8.87
C GLY A 215 7.60 -7.35 8.47
N VAL A 216 7.24 -6.41 9.35
CA VAL A 216 7.40 -4.96 9.12
C VAL A 216 8.87 -4.56 9.01
N ILE A 217 9.76 -5.14 9.82
CA ILE A 217 11.21 -4.90 9.72
C ILE A 217 11.72 -5.34 8.34
N LEU A 218 11.30 -6.52 7.88
CA LEU A 218 11.69 -7.05 6.59
C LEU A 218 11.15 -6.19 5.43
N GLU A 219 9.92 -5.69 5.54
CA GLU A 219 9.35 -4.75 4.58
C GLU A 219 10.09 -3.41 4.58
N THR A 220 10.42 -2.88 5.76
CA THR A 220 11.20 -1.65 5.91
C THR A 220 12.56 -1.78 5.22
N GLN A 221 13.24 -2.93 5.38
CA GLN A 221 14.50 -3.20 4.67
C GLN A 221 14.33 -3.23 3.15
N LYS A 222 13.24 -3.83 2.65
CA LYS A 222 12.92 -3.80 1.21
C LYS A 222 12.66 -2.38 0.72
N LEU A 223 11.89 -1.59 1.48
CA LEU A 223 11.62 -0.19 1.17
C LEU A 223 12.89 0.66 1.16
N ASP A 224 13.82 0.43 2.09
CA ASP A 224 15.13 1.08 2.10
C ASP A 224 15.96 0.73 0.86
N GLN A 225 15.90 -0.51 0.39
CA GLN A 225 16.56 -0.91 -0.87
C GLN A 225 15.93 -0.21 -2.08
N VAL A 226 14.60 -0.14 -2.13
CA VAL A 226 13.88 0.58 -3.19
C VAL A 226 14.20 2.07 -3.14
N PHE A 227 14.21 2.68 -1.95
CA PHE A 227 14.56 4.08 -1.75
C PHE A 227 16.00 4.38 -2.17
N LYS A 228 16.97 3.53 -1.80
CA LYS A 228 18.35 3.63 -2.29
C LYS A 228 18.41 3.55 -3.82
N THR A 229 17.71 2.60 -4.42
CA THR A 229 17.65 2.44 -5.87
C THR A 229 17.08 3.69 -6.55
N ILE A 230 16.00 4.25 -6.01
CA ILE A 230 15.40 5.51 -6.52
C ILE A 230 16.36 6.68 -6.32
N ARG A 231 17.06 6.77 -5.20
CA ARG A 231 18.03 7.85 -4.93
C ARG A 231 19.23 7.76 -5.87
N ASP A 232 19.75 6.55 -6.11
CA ASP A 232 20.83 6.30 -7.05
C ASP A 232 20.40 6.62 -8.47
N HIS A 233 19.16 6.26 -8.84
CA HIS A 233 18.54 6.63 -10.11
C HIS A 233 18.37 8.14 -10.24
N ASN A 234 17.90 8.83 -9.20
CA ASN A 234 17.75 10.29 -9.20
C ASN A 234 19.09 11.02 -9.21
N SER A 235 20.12 10.48 -8.55
CA SER A 235 21.49 10.96 -8.62
C SER A 235 22.06 10.80 -10.03
N TYR A 236 21.81 9.65 -10.66
CA TYR A 236 22.13 9.40 -12.06
C TYR A 236 21.42 10.38 -13.00
N LEU A 237 20.10 10.57 -12.85
CA LEU A 237 19.31 11.54 -13.62
C LEU A 237 19.75 12.98 -13.36
N SER A 238 20.09 13.35 -12.13
CA SER A 238 20.56 14.71 -11.79
C SER A 238 21.95 14.98 -12.35
N LYS A 239 22.84 13.97 -12.37
CA LYS A 239 24.13 14.06 -13.09
C LYS A 239 23.91 14.22 -14.60
N ARG A 240 22.87 13.57 -15.16
CA ARG A 240 22.44 13.74 -16.56
C ARG A 240 21.79 15.11 -16.83
N GLY A 241 21.05 15.65 -15.86
CA GLY A 241 20.44 16.98 -15.87
C GLY A 241 21.47 18.11 -15.74
N ASN A 242 22.51 17.92 -14.94
CA ASN A 242 23.63 18.87 -14.84
C ASN A 242 24.55 18.80 -16.06
N GLN A 243 24.67 17.65 -16.73
CA GLN A 243 25.35 17.56 -18.03
C GLN A 243 24.56 18.21 -19.18
N THR A 244 23.26 18.46 -19.01
CA THR A 244 22.45 19.19 -20.01
C THR A 244 22.51 20.71 -19.84
N GLN A 245 23.04 21.22 -18.71
CA GLN A 245 23.27 22.67 -18.51
C GLN A 245 24.75 23.08 -18.41
N ALA A 246 25.65 22.17 -18.05
CA ALA A 246 27.09 22.43 -18.06
C ALA A 246 27.78 21.65 -19.20
N ALA A 247 28.32 22.42 -20.14
CA ALA A 247 29.20 22.03 -21.24
C ALA A 247 28.54 21.34 -22.45
N LYS A 248 28.47 22.12 -23.53
CA LYS A 248 28.65 21.62 -24.90
C LYS A 248 29.98 20.84 -24.96
N ALA A 249 29.97 19.56 -24.63
CA ALA A 249 31.03 18.63 -24.98
C ALA A 249 30.66 17.94 -26.32
N PRO A 250 31.63 17.65 -27.20
CA PRO A 250 31.35 17.21 -28.55
C PRO A 250 30.80 15.78 -28.51
N SER A 251 29.54 15.59 -28.91
CA SER A 251 29.02 14.26 -29.19
C SER A 251 29.87 13.59 -30.27
N LEU A 252 30.06 12.27 -30.19
CA LEU A 252 30.81 11.51 -31.20
C LEU A 252 30.12 11.48 -32.59
N GLY A 253 28.99 12.19 -32.74
CA GLY A 253 28.21 12.34 -33.96
C GLY A 253 26.73 12.08 -33.71
N THR A 254 25.89 12.61 -34.60
CA THR A 254 24.46 12.28 -34.69
C THR A 254 24.19 11.79 -36.10
N ILE A 255 23.40 10.71 -36.22
CA ILE A 255 23.01 10.13 -37.51
C ILE A 255 21.51 10.14 -37.60
N GLN A 256 20.99 10.70 -38.68
CA GLN A 256 19.57 10.70 -38.97
C GLN A 256 19.25 9.62 -40.00
N ILE A 257 18.30 8.75 -39.69
CA ILE A 257 17.78 7.72 -40.58
C ILE A 257 16.29 7.99 -40.78
N HIS A 258 15.91 8.35 -42.01
CA HIS A 258 14.51 8.55 -42.35
C HIS A 258 13.78 7.20 -42.44
N ALA A 259 12.56 7.14 -41.89
CA ALA A 259 11.74 5.94 -41.86
C ALA A 259 11.33 5.45 -43.27
N PRO A 260 10.88 6.30 -44.21
CA PRO A 260 10.71 5.86 -45.60
C PRO A 260 12.07 5.94 -46.29
N GLY A 261 12.62 4.78 -46.64
CA GLY A 261 13.85 4.69 -47.42
C GLY A 261 14.99 3.94 -46.72
N VAL A 262 16.03 4.67 -46.28
CA VAL A 262 17.36 4.11 -45.94
C VAL A 262 17.30 3.07 -44.81
N GLY A 263 16.44 3.25 -43.80
CA GLY A 263 16.31 2.32 -42.68
C GLY A 263 15.69 0.97 -43.06
N GLU A 264 14.63 0.98 -43.88
CA GLU A 264 13.98 -0.23 -44.39
C GLU A 264 14.80 -0.90 -45.52
N LYS A 265 15.41 -0.11 -46.41
CA LYS A 265 16.26 -0.62 -47.51
C LYS A 265 17.58 -1.22 -47.04
N GLN A 266 18.15 -0.73 -45.94
CA GLN A 266 19.32 -1.35 -45.28
C GLN A 266 18.90 -2.48 -44.32
N GLY A 267 17.58 -2.70 -44.15
CA GLY A 267 16.98 -3.71 -43.30
C GLY A 267 17.23 -3.50 -41.80
N VAL A 268 17.61 -2.29 -41.40
CA VAL A 268 17.75 -1.91 -39.99
C VAL A 268 16.36 -1.86 -39.36
N ILE A 269 15.36 -1.34 -40.06
CA ILE A 269 13.94 -1.41 -39.69
C ILE A 269 13.34 -2.66 -40.32
N GLN A 270 12.82 -3.56 -39.48
CA GLN A 270 12.25 -4.86 -39.89
C GLN A 270 10.74 -4.82 -39.99
N LYS A 271 10.05 -4.15 -39.06
CA LYS A 271 8.60 -3.89 -39.11
C LYS A 271 8.29 -2.49 -38.58
N SER A 272 7.27 -1.85 -39.15
CA SER A 272 6.78 -0.54 -38.69
C SER A 272 5.26 -0.51 -38.68
N ASN A 273 4.70 -0.21 -37.51
CA ASN A 273 3.26 -0.01 -37.32
C ASN A 273 2.86 1.47 -37.52
N VAL A 274 3.77 2.29 -38.04
CA VAL A 274 3.50 3.70 -38.35
C VAL A 274 2.54 3.79 -39.56
N PRO A 275 1.43 4.53 -39.48
CA PRO A 275 0.51 4.72 -40.60
C PRO A 275 1.17 5.35 -41.84
N ASP A 276 0.85 4.86 -43.04
CA ASP A 276 1.51 5.26 -44.30
C ASP A 276 1.46 6.77 -44.57
N ASN A 277 0.34 7.42 -44.23
CA ASN A 277 0.15 8.87 -44.35
C ASN A 277 1.09 9.71 -43.46
N ARG A 278 1.75 9.10 -42.45
CA ARG A 278 2.67 9.77 -41.52
C ARG A 278 4.13 9.37 -41.71
N ARG A 279 4.41 8.28 -42.44
CA ARG A 279 5.77 7.73 -42.63
C ARG A 279 6.75 8.74 -43.22
N ALA A 280 6.34 9.51 -44.25
CA ALA A 280 7.18 10.51 -44.94
C ALA A 280 7.78 11.60 -44.03
N ASN A 281 7.12 11.82 -42.88
CA ASN A 281 7.48 12.86 -41.93
C ASN A 281 8.18 12.32 -40.69
N ILE A 282 8.48 11.01 -40.63
CA ILE A 282 9.11 10.36 -39.50
C ILE A 282 10.58 10.05 -39.79
N TYR A 283 11.45 10.32 -38.81
CA TYR A 283 12.86 9.97 -38.85
C TYR A 283 13.39 9.59 -37.47
N PHE A 284 14.43 8.77 -37.46
CA PHE A 284 15.12 8.30 -36.27
C PHE A 284 16.49 8.94 -36.18
N ASN A 285 16.83 9.46 -35.01
CA ASN A 285 18.13 10.03 -34.70
C ASN A 285 18.87 9.08 -33.77
N PHE A 286 20.05 8.61 -34.20
CA PHE A 286 20.98 7.83 -33.42
C PHE A 286 22.09 8.76 -32.95
N THR A 287 22.25 8.90 -31.64
CA THR A 287 23.30 9.73 -31.04
C THR A 287 24.08 8.91 -30.03
N SER A 288 25.42 9.01 -30.04
CA SER A 288 26.25 8.40 -28.99
C SER A 288 26.75 9.49 -28.04
N PRO A 289 26.11 9.68 -26.87
CA PRO A 289 26.55 10.66 -25.89
C PRO A 289 27.87 10.23 -25.22
N LEU A 290 28.05 8.94 -24.97
CA LEU A 290 29.28 8.34 -24.44
C LEU A 290 29.63 7.07 -25.24
N PRO A 291 30.93 6.72 -25.39
CA PRO A 291 31.33 5.44 -25.99
C PRO A 291 30.60 4.26 -25.34
N GLY A 292 30.00 3.40 -26.17
CA GLY A 292 29.23 2.24 -25.69
C GLY A 292 27.79 2.55 -25.27
N THR A 293 27.35 3.81 -25.35
CA THR A 293 25.95 4.21 -25.12
C THR A 293 25.38 4.92 -26.34
N PHE A 294 24.12 4.66 -26.63
CA PHE A 294 23.40 5.18 -27.77
C PHE A 294 22.01 5.64 -27.35
N VAL A 295 21.54 6.71 -27.97
CA VAL A 295 20.19 7.25 -27.83
C VAL A 295 19.54 7.16 -29.20
N ILE A 296 18.45 6.40 -29.30
CA ILE A 296 17.59 6.37 -30.48
C ILE A 296 16.39 7.25 -30.20
N SER A 297 16.20 8.30 -30.99
CA SER A 297 15.10 9.24 -30.86
C SER A 297 14.23 9.26 -32.11
N LEU A 298 12.93 9.03 -31.94
CA LEU A 298 11.92 9.13 -32.99
C LEU A 298 11.45 10.58 -33.09
N HIS A 299 11.52 11.16 -34.28
CA HIS A 299 11.07 12.53 -34.53
C HIS A 299 10.02 12.59 -35.64
N TYR A 300 9.13 13.59 -35.53
CA TYR A 300 8.20 14.00 -36.57
C TYR A 300 8.60 15.38 -37.09
N LYS A 301 8.73 15.52 -38.41
CA LYS A 301 9.06 16.79 -39.07
C LYS A 301 8.06 17.88 -38.64
N GLY A 302 8.56 18.98 -38.09
CA GLY A 302 7.75 20.09 -37.60
C GLY A 302 7.48 20.09 -36.09
N ARG A 303 8.00 19.12 -35.32
CA ARG A 303 8.01 19.17 -33.85
C ARG A 303 9.43 19.38 -33.30
N ASN A 304 9.53 20.26 -32.30
CA ASN A 304 10.79 20.60 -31.63
C ASN A 304 11.26 19.55 -30.61
N ARG A 305 10.44 18.54 -30.29
CA ARG A 305 10.79 17.47 -29.33
C ARG A 305 10.59 16.09 -29.97
N GLY A 306 11.46 15.14 -29.60
CA GLY A 306 11.31 13.72 -29.95
C GLY A 306 9.96 13.19 -29.46
N LEU A 307 9.33 12.33 -30.26
CA LEU A 307 8.11 11.61 -29.90
C LEU A 307 8.40 10.46 -28.93
N LEU A 308 9.58 9.85 -29.08
CA LEU A 308 10.04 8.74 -28.25
C LEU A 308 11.58 8.81 -28.22
N GLU A 309 12.16 8.51 -27.07
CA GLU A 309 13.61 8.38 -26.90
C GLU A 309 13.90 7.08 -26.17
N LEU A 310 14.82 6.28 -26.70
CA LEU A 310 15.30 5.04 -26.09
C LEU A 310 16.80 5.14 -25.85
N ASP A 311 17.20 4.87 -24.62
CA ASP A 311 18.60 4.66 -24.25
C ASP A 311 18.98 3.19 -24.46
N LEU A 312 20.06 2.95 -25.17
CA LEU A 312 20.62 1.63 -25.46
C LEU A 312 22.09 1.57 -25.06
N LYS A 313 22.50 0.48 -24.41
CA LYS A 313 23.92 0.17 -24.23
C LYS A 313 24.38 -0.82 -25.29
N LEU A 314 25.66 -0.72 -25.65
CA LEU A 314 26.29 -1.67 -26.55
C LEU A 314 26.25 -3.09 -25.98
N ASP A 315 26.44 -3.23 -24.67
CA ASP A 315 26.43 -4.51 -23.96
C ASP A 315 25.07 -5.22 -24.12
N ASP A 316 23.96 -4.48 -23.97
CA ASP A 316 22.61 -5.01 -24.14
C ASP A 316 22.40 -5.58 -25.55
N LEU A 317 22.87 -4.85 -26.59
CA LEU A 317 22.77 -5.31 -27.97
C LEU A 317 23.66 -6.55 -28.25
N LEU A 318 24.84 -6.62 -27.63
CA LEU A 318 25.74 -7.77 -27.74
C LEU A 318 25.19 -9.01 -27.00
N GLU A 319 24.53 -8.80 -25.86
CA GLU A 319 23.83 -9.85 -25.12
C GLU A 319 22.64 -10.38 -25.94
N MET A 320 21.82 -9.50 -26.50
CA MET A 320 20.74 -9.89 -27.42
C MET A 320 21.26 -10.67 -28.63
N GLN A 321 22.41 -10.26 -29.20
CA GLN A 321 23.05 -11.00 -30.30
C GLN A 321 23.52 -12.40 -29.86
N LYS A 322 24.09 -12.52 -28.65
CA LYS A 322 24.55 -13.81 -28.09
C LYS A 322 23.39 -14.76 -27.83
N ASP A 323 22.26 -14.24 -27.39
CA ASP A 323 21.05 -15.02 -27.08
C ASP A 323 20.18 -15.30 -28.33
N ASN A 324 20.67 -14.99 -29.53
CA ASN A 324 19.97 -15.09 -30.81
C ASN A 324 18.63 -14.31 -30.84
N GLN A 325 18.53 -13.22 -30.09
CA GLN A 325 17.42 -12.30 -30.18
C GLN A 325 17.66 -11.29 -31.30
N GLU A 326 17.03 -11.53 -32.46
CA GLU A 326 17.27 -10.75 -33.67
C GLU A 326 16.49 -9.43 -33.73
N ASP A 327 15.44 -9.28 -32.92
CA ASP A 327 14.50 -8.16 -32.98
C ASP A 327 14.56 -7.30 -31.70
N LEU A 328 14.72 -5.99 -31.89
CA LEU A 328 14.57 -4.95 -30.87
C LEU A 328 13.26 -4.21 -31.10
N ASP A 329 12.28 -4.40 -30.21
CA ASP A 329 10.95 -3.81 -30.32
C ASP A 329 10.86 -2.47 -29.58
N LEU A 330 10.36 -1.43 -30.26
CA LEU A 330 10.09 -0.09 -29.70
C LEU A 330 8.62 0.32 -29.86
N GLU A 331 7.69 -0.63 -29.72
CA GLU A 331 6.22 -0.48 -29.79
C GLU A 331 5.67 -0.13 -31.18
N TYR A 332 6.25 0.87 -31.84
CA TYR A 332 5.85 1.35 -33.17
C TYR A 332 6.77 0.86 -34.29
N VAL A 333 8.01 0.48 -33.95
CA VAL A 333 9.02 0.01 -34.90
C VAL A 333 9.86 -1.10 -34.28
N GLN A 334 10.12 -2.15 -35.06
CA GLN A 334 11.04 -3.22 -34.73
C GLN A 334 12.32 -3.05 -35.54
N PHE A 335 13.46 -2.99 -34.85
CA PHE A 335 14.77 -2.97 -35.49
C PHE A 335 15.44 -4.34 -35.45
N ASN A 336 16.27 -4.61 -36.46
CA ASN A 336 17.09 -5.81 -36.51
C ASN A 336 18.40 -5.59 -35.74
N VAL A 337 18.60 -6.33 -34.64
CA VAL A 337 19.72 -6.18 -33.71
C VAL A 337 21.10 -6.29 -34.39
N PRO A 338 21.41 -7.33 -35.21
CA PRO A 338 22.68 -7.42 -35.93
C PRO A 338 22.96 -6.23 -36.85
N LYS A 339 21.93 -5.71 -37.52
CA LYS A 339 22.08 -4.58 -38.46
C LYS A 339 22.20 -3.25 -37.75
N VAL A 340 21.52 -3.05 -36.62
CA VAL A 340 21.73 -1.90 -35.74
C VAL A 340 23.15 -1.90 -35.20
N LEU A 341 23.65 -3.04 -34.68
CA LEU A 341 25.03 -3.18 -34.24
C LEU A 341 26.03 -2.82 -35.34
N ASN A 342 25.84 -3.32 -36.56
CA ASN A 342 26.71 -3.00 -37.69
C ASN A 342 26.65 -1.52 -38.08
N LEU A 343 25.46 -0.91 -38.08
CA LEU A 343 25.26 0.52 -38.33
C LEU A 343 26.01 1.37 -37.29
N LEU A 344 25.87 1.02 -36.01
CA LEU A 344 26.51 1.72 -34.90
C LEU A 344 28.03 1.57 -34.95
N ASN A 345 28.54 0.35 -35.18
CA ASN A 345 29.96 0.10 -35.33
C ASN A 345 30.56 0.84 -36.53
N LYS A 346 29.91 0.80 -37.70
CA LYS A 346 30.41 1.47 -38.91
C LYS A 346 30.52 2.97 -38.77
N ARG A 347 29.71 3.58 -37.91
CA ARG A 347 29.56 5.04 -37.84
C ARG A 347 30.12 5.68 -36.58
N PHE A 348 30.12 4.97 -35.46
CA PHE A 348 30.59 5.47 -34.17
C PHE A 348 31.84 4.75 -33.65
N ALA A 349 32.24 3.61 -34.22
CA ALA A 349 33.56 3.05 -33.91
C ALA A 349 34.62 3.94 -34.56
N ARG A 350 35.44 4.60 -33.74
CA ARG A 350 36.62 5.32 -34.22
C ARG A 350 37.50 4.34 -35.02
N LYS A 351 38.05 4.79 -36.15
CA LYS A 351 39.21 4.13 -36.77
C LYS A 351 40.22 3.88 -35.64
N LYS A 352 40.65 2.63 -35.44
CA LYS A 352 41.86 2.34 -34.67
C LYS A 352 42.97 3.20 -35.28
N ALA A 353 43.37 4.25 -34.56
CA ALA A 353 44.65 4.89 -34.81
C ALA A 353 45.70 3.84 -34.46
N TRP A 354 46.39 3.34 -35.49
CA TRP A 354 47.68 2.70 -35.33
C TRP A 354 48.72 3.78 -35.11
#